data_AF-A0A6N7PT33-F1
#
_entry.id   AF-A0A6N7PT33-F1
#
_cell.length_a   1.000
_cell.length_b   1.000
_cell.length_c   1.000
_cell.angle_alpha   90.00
_cell.angle_beta   90.00
_cell.angle_gamma   90.00
#
_symmetry.space_group_name_H-M   'P 1'
#
loop_
_entity.id
_entity.type
_entity.pdbx_description
1 polymer ?
#
loop_
_entity_poly.entity_id
_entity_poly.type
_entity_poly.pdbx_seq_one_letter_code
_entity_poly.pdbx_strand_id
1 'polypeptide(L)'
;MHDASSSSKDRPRFARGAAALFALGFAFVACGGNANYPDRPDVTAAQAAWCDALAKSEGPGGAWDRMTECRSAFPAASAAYIRVMTKCFFERVEEAKQSGDPAAADRALLLSECNEKALVDLPMTSAGVDEVIDARCNRAVRCEKVEFTECKAAMKRLEPAQQAMFTTRYNARTLHDIAGCLGGSCGDNEEQAQAECYQSAEDKLLWFP
;
A
#
# COMPACT_ATOMS: atom_id res chain seq x y z
N MET A 1 -72.90 33.69 25.35
CA MET A 1 -72.79 35.12 25.72
C MET A 1 -71.34 35.30 26.14
N HIS A 2 -70.38 35.79 25.35
CA HIS A 2 -70.33 36.83 24.29
C HIS A 2 -69.85 36.24 22.95
N ASP A 3 -70.50 36.51 21.81
CA ASP A 3 -70.24 37.58 20.79
C ASP A 3 -68.82 37.48 20.18
N ALA A 4 -68.59 37.06 18.92
CA ALA A 4 -69.04 37.53 17.59
C ALA A 4 -68.04 38.52 16.91
N SER A 5 -67.98 38.39 15.56
CA SER A 5 -67.40 39.30 14.54
C SER A 5 -65.92 39.10 14.18
N SER A 6 -65.57 38.50 13.02
CA SER A 6 -65.61 39.03 11.63
C SER A 6 -64.58 40.12 11.34
N SER A 7 -63.64 39.87 10.41
CA SER A 7 -63.39 40.80 9.30
C SER A 7 -62.54 40.18 8.19
N SER A 8 -62.78 40.68 6.99
CA SER A 8 -62.42 40.21 5.66
C SER A 8 -61.23 40.99 5.07
N LYS A 9 -60.57 40.38 4.08
CA LYS A 9 -59.84 40.99 2.94
C LYS A 9 -58.68 41.95 3.25
N ASP A 10 -57.48 41.57 2.81
CA ASP A 10 -56.93 42.20 1.59
C ASP A 10 -55.82 41.37 0.93
N ARG A 11 -55.77 41.49 -0.39
CA ARG A 11 -54.95 40.74 -1.36
C ARG A 11 -53.57 41.40 -1.57
N PRO A 12 -52.66 40.77 -2.34
CA PRO A 12 -51.22 40.79 -2.09
C PRO A 12 -50.50 41.99 -2.74
N ARG A 13 -49.33 42.33 -2.20
CA ARG A 13 -48.33 43.15 -2.91
C ARG A 13 -47.00 42.42 -2.99
N PHE A 14 -46.57 42.30 -4.24
CA PHE A 14 -45.28 41.90 -4.74
C PHE A 14 -44.10 42.56 -4.00
N ALA A 15 -43.12 41.73 -3.62
CA ALA A 15 -41.70 42.04 -3.68
C ALA A 15 -40.98 40.68 -3.80
N ARG A 16 -40.68 40.20 -5.02
CA ARG A 16 -39.34 40.32 -5.63
C ARG A 16 -38.22 40.30 -4.60
N GLY A 17 -37.78 39.10 -4.26
CA GLY A 17 -36.52 38.80 -3.61
C GLY A 17 -35.97 37.51 -4.19
N ALA A 18 -35.32 37.60 -5.35
CA ALA A 18 -34.47 36.52 -5.85
C ALA A 18 -33.27 36.41 -4.90
N ALA A 19 -33.12 35.28 -4.24
CA ALA A 19 -31.91 34.95 -3.51
C ALA A 19 -31.40 33.58 -3.99
N ALA A 20 -30.29 33.69 -4.71
CA ALA A 20 -29.46 32.68 -5.33
C ALA A 20 -29.38 31.34 -4.57
N LEU A 21 -29.65 30.26 -5.32
CA LEU A 21 -29.13 28.92 -5.09
C LEU A 21 -27.59 28.97 -5.12
N PHE A 22 -26.94 29.03 -3.96
CA PHE A 22 -25.54 28.64 -3.85
C PHE A 22 -25.48 27.10 -3.80
N ALA A 23 -25.57 26.49 -4.98
CA ALA A 23 -25.06 25.14 -5.18
C ALA A 23 -23.53 25.22 -5.12
N LEU A 24 -22.98 25.15 -3.89
CA LEU A 24 -21.58 24.84 -3.67
C LEU A 24 -21.37 23.38 -4.12
N GLY A 25 -21.12 23.24 -5.42
CA GLY A 25 -20.57 22.03 -6.00
C GLY A 25 -19.18 21.84 -5.40
N PHE A 26 -19.08 20.97 -4.40
CA PHE A 26 -17.84 20.32 -4.06
C PHE A 26 -17.48 19.42 -5.24
N ALA A 27 -16.78 20.00 -6.22
CA ALA A 27 -15.99 19.24 -7.15
C ALA A 27 -14.91 18.54 -6.33
N PHE A 28 -15.13 17.27 -6.02
CA PHE A 28 -14.04 16.36 -5.75
C PHE A 28 -13.16 16.36 -6.99
N VAL A 29 -12.17 17.24 -7.02
CA VAL A 29 -11.02 17.06 -7.88
C VAL A 29 -10.37 15.80 -7.32
N ALA A 30 -10.70 14.66 -7.94
CA ALA A 30 -9.88 13.48 -7.83
C ALA A 30 -8.48 13.93 -8.25
N CYS A 31 -7.63 14.21 -7.27
CA CYS A 31 -6.20 14.36 -7.46
C CYS A 31 -5.62 12.98 -7.82
N GLY A 32 -6.10 12.38 -8.91
CA GLY A 32 -5.42 11.33 -9.66
C GLY A 32 -4.32 11.94 -10.51
N GLY A 33 -3.58 12.89 -9.95
CA GLY A 33 -2.36 13.39 -10.56
C GLY A 33 -1.37 12.25 -10.60
N ASN A 34 -0.58 12.17 -11.67
CA ASN A 34 0.59 11.30 -11.76
C ASN A 34 1.56 11.66 -10.61
N ALA A 35 1.30 11.13 -9.42
CA ALA A 35 2.17 11.32 -8.27
C ALA A 35 3.52 10.69 -8.65
N ASN A 36 4.53 11.55 -8.78
CA ASN A 36 5.88 11.12 -9.07
C ASN A 36 6.57 10.80 -7.75
N TYR A 37 6.56 9.52 -7.39
CA TYR A 37 7.22 9.06 -6.17
C TYR A 37 8.73 8.98 -6.40
N PRO A 38 9.54 9.46 -5.44
CA PRO A 38 10.99 9.63 -5.62
C PRO A 38 11.74 8.30 -5.80
N ASP A 39 11.19 7.18 -5.34
CA ASP A 39 11.78 5.85 -5.43
C ASP A 39 11.39 5.08 -6.70
N ARG A 40 10.54 5.65 -7.56
CA ARG A 40 10.07 4.99 -8.79
C ARG A 40 11.20 4.53 -9.72
N PRO A 41 12.27 5.32 -9.99
CA PRO A 41 13.37 4.86 -10.84
C PRO A 41 14.09 3.64 -10.25
N ASP A 42 14.29 3.64 -8.93
CA ASP A 42 14.95 2.54 -8.21
C ASP A 42 14.12 1.26 -8.24
N VAL A 43 12.80 1.36 -8.03
CA VAL A 43 11.88 0.22 -8.13
C VAL A 43 11.89 -0.35 -9.54
N THR A 44 11.86 0.51 -10.56
CA THR A 44 11.91 0.09 -11.97
C THR A 44 13.20 -0.65 -12.29
N ALA A 45 14.35 -0.15 -11.83
CA ALA A 45 15.64 -0.81 -12.02
C ALA A 45 15.73 -2.15 -11.28
N ALA A 46 15.22 -2.21 -10.04
CA ALA A 46 15.19 -3.45 -9.27
C ALA A 46 14.27 -4.51 -9.91
N GLN A 47 13.10 -4.10 -10.42
CA GLN A 47 12.19 -4.97 -11.15
C GLN A 47 12.83 -5.52 -12.43
N ALA A 48 13.53 -4.68 -13.20
CA ALA A 48 14.25 -5.15 -14.39
C ALA A 48 15.29 -6.22 -14.06
N ALA A 49 16.08 -6.03 -12.99
CA ALA A 49 17.06 -7.00 -12.53
C ALA A 49 16.42 -8.31 -12.04
N TRP A 50 15.28 -8.21 -11.35
CA TRP A 50 14.47 -9.36 -10.95
C TRP A 50 14.00 -10.17 -12.17
N CYS A 51 13.46 -9.50 -13.20
CA CYS A 51 13.03 -10.14 -14.45
C CYS A 51 14.17 -10.81 -15.21
N ASP A 52 15.33 -10.16 -15.31
CA ASP A 52 16.50 -10.72 -15.98
C ASP A 52 17.00 -11.98 -15.28
N ALA A 53 16.96 -11.98 -13.96
CA ALA A 53 17.37 -13.12 -13.18
C ALA A 53 16.34 -14.26 -13.24
N LEU A 54 15.03 -13.97 -13.23
CA LEU A 54 13.98 -14.98 -13.45
C LEU A 54 14.17 -15.64 -14.82
N ALA A 55 14.36 -14.86 -15.88
CA ALA A 55 14.62 -15.39 -17.22
C ALA A 55 15.87 -16.29 -17.26
N LYS A 56 16.94 -15.92 -16.54
CA LYS A 56 18.14 -16.75 -16.42
C LYS A 56 17.86 -18.08 -15.69
N SER A 57 16.96 -18.07 -14.71
CA SER A 57 16.64 -19.28 -13.94
C SER A 57 15.86 -20.33 -14.72
N GLU A 58 15.12 -19.93 -15.77
CA GLU A 58 14.39 -20.84 -16.68
C GLU A 58 15.29 -21.63 -17.64
N GLY A 59 16.57 -21.27 -17.76
CA GLY A 59 17.58 -22.03 -18.51
C GLY A 59 18.14 -21.31 -19.75
N PRO A 60 19.20 -21.85 -20.38
CA PRO A 60 19.84 -21.24 -21.53
C PRO A 60 19.03 -21.49 -22.82
N GLY A 61 18.58 -20.41 -23.46
CA GLY A 61 18.11 -20.47 -24.86
C GLY A 61 16.62 -20.22 -25.04
N GLY A 62 16.23 -18.94 -25.12
CA GLY A 62 14.90 -18.51 -25.53
C GLY A 62 14.53 -17.18 -24.89
N ALA A 63 13.87 -16.30 -25.63
CA ALA A 63 13.21 -15.14 -25.03
C ALA A 63 12.17 -15.69 -24.03
N TRP A 64 12.41 -15.49 -22.74
CA TRP A 64 11.39 -15.75 -21.73
C TRP A 64 10.15 -14.93 -22.12
N ASP A 65 9.07 -15.63 -22.48
CA ASP A 65 7.86 -15.08 -23.07
C ASP A 65 7.14 -14.09 -22.14
N ARG A 66 7.42 -14.18 -20.84
CA ARG A 66 6.90 -13.29 -19.79
C ARG A 66 7.75 -12.03 -19.57
N MET A 67 8.85 -11.82 -20.30
CA MET A 67 9.76 -10.70 -20.06
C MET A 67 9.07 -9.33 -20.16
N THR A 68 8.22 -9.14 -21.17
CA THR A 68 7.45 -7.89 -21.35
C THR A 68 6.47 -7.68 -20.19
N GLU A 69 5.78 -8.74 -19.74
CA GLU A 69 4.87 -8.69 -18.61
C GLU A 69 5.63 -8.35 -17.32
N CYS A 70 6.72 -9.06 -17.04
CA CYS A 70 7.54 -8.82 -15.86
C CYS A 70 8.07 -7.38 -15.79
N ARG A 71 8.64 -6.85 -16.89
CA ARG A 71 9.21 -5.50 -16.91
C ARG A 71 8.17 -4.38 -16.89
N SER A 72 6.93 -4.68 -17.30
CA SER A 72 5.81 -3.74 -17.24
C SER A 72 5.06 -3.79 -15.91
N ALA A 73 5.30 -4.82 -15.10
CA ALA A 73 4.77 -4.90 -13.76
C ALA A 73 5.31 -3.75 -12.89
N PHE A 74 4.41 -3.15 -12.11
CA PHE A 74 4.74 -2.21 -11.05
C PHE A 74 4.44 -2.89 -9.71
N PRO A 75 5.40 -3.62 -9.13
CA PRO A 75 5.20 -4.31 -7.86
C PRO A 75 4.96 -3.31 -6.74
N ALA A 76 4.30 -3.77 -5.67
CA ALA A 76 4.15 -3.02 -4.43
C ALA A 76 5.44 -2.99 -3.59
N ALA A 77 6.39 -3.89 -3.85
CA ALA A 77 7.64 -3.94 -3.11
C ALA A 77 8.54 -2.71 -3.32
N SER A 78 9.35 -2.43 -2.31
CA SER A 78 10.45 -1.47 -2.36
C SER A 78 11.61 -2.01 -3.20
N ALA A 79 12.40 -1.10 -3.77
CA ALA A 79 13.60 -1.48 -4.52
C ALA A 79 14.60 -2.27 -3.66
N ALA A 80 14.71 -1.93 -2.37
CA ALA A 80 15.57 -2.65 -1.43
C ALA A 80 15.10 -4.09 -1.25
N TYR A 81 13.78 -4.30 -1.05
CA TYR A 81 13.20 -5.64 -0.90
C TYR A 81 13.42 -6.47 -2.15
N ILE A 82 13.11 -5.91 -3.33
CA ILE A 82 13.31 -6.61 -4.62
C ILE A 82 14.78 -7.02 -4.77
N ARG A 83 15.74 -6.15 -4.47
CA ARG A 83 17.17 -6.48 -4.58
C ARG A 83 17.59 -7.63 -3.68
N VAL A 84 17.12 -7.67 -2.42
CA VAL A 84 17.42 -8.77 -1.50
C VAL A 84 16.78 -10.07 -1.96
N MET A 85 15.50 -10.01 -2.36
CA MET A 85 14.78 -11.15 -2.93
C MET A 85 15.48 -11.71 -4.17
N THR A 86 15.85 -10.85 -5.12
CA THR A 86 16.65 -11.23 -6.30
C THR A 86 17.91 -11.96 -5.86
N LYS A 87 18.76 -11.32 -5.05
CA LYS A 87 20.03 -11.92 -4.67
C LYS A 87 19.85 -13.29 -4.00
N CYS A 88 19.03 -13.36 -2.97
CA CYS A 88 18.83 -14.60 -2.21
C CYS A 88 18.23 -15.71 -3.08
N PHE A 89 17.16 -15.42 -3.82
CA PHE A 89 16.45 -16.44 -4.60
C PHE A 89 17.37 -17.06 -5.65
N PHE A 90 18.16 -16.26 -6.36
CA PHE A 90 19.05 -16.80 -7.40
C PHE A 90 20.30 -17.48 -6.84
N GLU A 91 20.83 -17.02 -5.70
CA GLU A 91 21.88 -17.78 -4.98
C GLU A 91 21.36 -19.19 -4.64
N ARG A 92 20.15 -19.28 -4.07
CA ARG A 92 19.55 -20.56 -3.69
C ARG A 92 19.17 -21.45 -4.87
N VAL A 93 18.66 -20.88 -5.97
CA VAL A 93 18.36 -21.65 -7.18
C VAL A 93 19.65 -22.24 -7.78
N GLU A 94 20.76 -21.50 -7.79
CA GLU A 94 22.02 -22.01 -8.32
C GLU A 94 22.65 -23.06 -7.39
N GLU A 95 22.57 -22.89 -6.07
CA GLU A 95 22.97 -23.91 -5.09
C GLU A 95 22.14 -25.20 -5.25
N ALA A 96 20.82 -25.06 -5.42
CA ALA A 96 19.92 -26.19 -5.68
C ALA A 96 20.31 -26.94 -6.97
N LYS A 97 20.56 -26.23 -8.06
CA LYS A 97 21.03 -26.83 -9.32
C LYS A 97 22.35 -27.59 -9.16
N GLN A 98 23.28 -27.04 -8.38
CA GLN A 98 24.57 -27.68 -8.11
C GLN A 98 24.45 -28.93 -7.22
N SER A 99 23.48 -28.95 -6.30
CA SER A 99 23.23 -30.10 -5.43
C SER A 99 22.69 -31.33 -6.16
N GLY A 100 22.07 -31.15 -7.32
CA GLY A 100 21.41 -32.22 -8.08
C GLY A 100 20.16 -32.79 -7.42
N ASP A 101 19.69 -32.22 -6.30
CA ASP A 101 18.49 -32.62 -5.59
C ASP A 101 17.26 -31.84 -6.12
N PRO A 102 16.26 -32.51 -6.73
CA PRO A 102 15.03 -31.87 -7.17
C PRO A 102 14.23 -31.22 -6.03
N ALA A 103 14.34 -31.74 -4.79
CA ALA A 103 13.68 -31.16 -3.63
C ALA A 103 14.30 -29.82 -3.23
N ALA A 104 15.59 -29.61 -3.51
CA ALA A 104 16.26 -28.33 -3.30
C ALA A 104 15.77 -27.23 -4.27
N ALA A 105 15.08 -27.60 -5.35
CA ALA A 105 14.55 -26.66 -6.35
C ALA A 105 13.09 -26.25 -6.11
N ASP A 106 12.50 -26.53 -4.92
CA ASP A 106 11.17 -26.03 -4.57
C ASP A 106 11.20 -24.50 -4.47
N ARG A 107 10.77 -23.85 -5.55
CA ARG A 107 10.77 -22.40 -5.68
C ARG A 107 9.91 -21.72 -4.62
N ALA A 108 8.80 -22.33 -4.19
CA ALA A 108 7.94 -21.73 -3.17
C ALA A 108 8.66 -21.69 -1.81
N LEU A 109 9.35 -22.77 -1.46
CA LEU A 109 10.19 -22.82 -0.26
C LEU A 109 11.33 -21.80 -0.32
N LEU A 110 12.06 -21.75 -1.44
CA LEU A 110 13.16 -20.79 -1.62
C LEU A 110 12.68 -19.34 -1.49
N LEU A 111 11.48 -19.03 -2.02
CA LEU A 111 10.88 -17.71 -1.88
C LEU A 111 10.52 -17.38 -0.43
N SER A 112 9.98 -18.34 0.32
CA SER A 112 9.68 -18.15 1.73
C SER A 112 10.94 -17.84 2.54
N GLU A 113 11.99 -18.64 2.38
CA GLU A 113 13.29 -18.43 3.06
C GLU A 113 13.90 -17.06 2.71
N CYS A 114 13.82 -16.68 1.44
CA CYS A 114 14.34 -15.40 0.99
C CYS A 114 13.50 -14.21 1.44
N ASN A 115 12.18 -14.37 1.59
CA ASN A 115 11.32 -13.35 2.17
C ASN A 115 11.67 -13.11 3.63
N GLU A 116 11.87 -14.16 4.43
CA GLU A 116 12.31 -14.03 5.82
C GLU A 116 13.64 -13.27 5.91
N LYS A 117 14.61 -13.66 5.07
CA LYS A 117 15.89 -12.94 4.98
C LYS A 117 15.71 -11.47 4.58
N ALA A 118 14.87 -11.20 3.58
CA ALA A 118 14.61 -9.85 3.11
C ALA A 118 14.04 -8.97 4.22
N LEU A 119 13.09 -9.47 5.00
CA LEU A 119 12.49 -8.71 6.10
C LEU A 119 13.52 -8.30 7.17
N VAL A 120 14.55 -9.12 7.41
CA VAL A 120 15.62 -8.82 8.37
C VAL A 120 16.67 -7.85 7.81
N ASP A 121 17.00 -7.97 6.52
CA ASP A 121 18.08 -7.22 5.88
C ASP A 121 17.67 -5.81 5.38
N LEU A 122 16.37 -5.48 5.42
CA LEU A 122 15.85 -4.20 4.98
C LEU A 122 16.30 -3.04 5.88
N PRO A 123 16.48 -1.83 5.33
CA PRO A 123 16.68 -0.65 6.16
C PRO A 123 15.43 -0.40 7.02
N MET A 124 15.63 0.27 8.16
CA MET A 124 14.54 0.63 9.09
C MET A 124 13.73 1.86 8.62
N THR A 125 14.24 2.58 7.62
CA THR A 125 13.62 3.80 7.08
C THR A 125 13.65 3.81 5.56
N SER A 126 12.63 4.39 4.96
CA SER A 126 12.52 4.70 3.53
C SER A 126 11.47 5.80 3.33
N ALA A 127 11.33 6.30 2.09
CA ALA A 127 10.28 7.25 1.76
C ALA A 127 8.88 6.64 2.06
N GLY A 128 8.02 7.39 2.76
CA GLY A 128 6.66 6.96 3.12
C GLY A 128 6.54 6.17 4.44
N VAL A 129 7.65 5.78 5.09
CA VAL A 129 7.59 5.01 6.35
C VAL A 129 6.95 5.79 7.48
N ASP A 130 7.35 7.04 7.70
CA ASP A 130 6.77 7.86 8.77
C ASP A 130 5.28 8.14 8.52
N GLU A 131 4.89 8.31 7.26
CA GLU A 131 3.49 8.54 6.86
C GLU A 131 2.60 7.34 7.22
N VAL A 132 3.01 6.11 6.87
CA VAL A 132 2.21 4.92 7.19
C VAL A 132 2.17 4.64 8.69
N ILE A 133 3.27 4.91 9.42
CA ILE A 133 3.31 4.78 10.88
C ILE A 133 2.36 5.79 11.53
N ASP A 134 2.36 7.03 11.05
CA ASP A 134 1.46 8.08 11.54
C ASP A 134 0.00 7.72 11.23
N ALA A 135 -0.30 7.21 10.04
CA ALA A 135 -1.65 6.76 9.68
C ALA A 135 -2.13 5.62 10.60
N ARG A 136 -1.29 4.63 10.84
CA ARG A 136 -1.58 3.52 11.77
C ARG A 136 -1.83 4.02 13.18
N CYS A 137 -0.98 4.90 13.70
CA CYS A 137 -1.16 5.44 15.05
C CYS A 137 -2.34 6.40 15.18
N ASN A 138 -2.63 7.20 14.16
CA ASN A 138 -3.85 8.00 14.12
C ASN A 138 -5.10 7.11 14.09
N ARG A 139 -5.07 5.95 13.41
CA ARG A 139 -6.16 4.97 13.46
C ARG A 139 -6.33 4.39 14.86
N ALA A 140 -5.25 3.96 15.51
CA ALA A 140 -5.28 3.44 16.87
C ALA A 140 -5.86 4.45 17.88
N VAL A 141 -5.53 5.75 17.75
CA VAL A 141 -6.15 6.82 18.55
C VAL A 141 -7.67 6.88 18.34
N ARG A 142 -8.12 6.86 17.08
CA ARG A 142 -9.55 7.00 16.75
C ARG A 142 -10.36 5.78 17.20
N CYS A 143 -9.89 4.59 16.84
CA CYS A 143 -10.65 3.35 16.89
C CYS A 143 -10.40 2.51 18.16
N GLU A 144 -9.20 2.60 18.73
CA GLU A 144 -8.78 1.74 19.85
C GLU A 144 -8.44 2.53 21.13
N LYS A 145 -8.47 3.88 21.06
CA LYS A 145 -8.13 4.80 22.15
C LYS A 145 -6.71 4.65 22.69
N VAL A 146 -5.78 4.22 21.83
CA VAL A 146 -4.35 4.16 22.13
C VAL A 146 -3.73 5.54 21.94
N GLU A 147 -2.86 5.97 22.86
CA GLU A 147 -2.16 7.25 22.73
C GLU A 147 -1.19 7.24 21.55
N PHE A 148 -1.16 8.35 20.79
CA PHE A 148 -0.39 8.44 19.55
C PHE A 148 1.11 8.20 19.75
N THR A 149 1.68 8.82 20.79
CA THR A 149 3.11 8.72 21.12
C THR A 149 3.48 7.32 21.61
N GLU A 150 2.58 6.67 22.35
CA GLU A 150 2.74 5.29 22.79
C GLU A 150 2.73 4.33 21.59
N CYS A 151 1.77 4.49 20.67
CA CYS A 151 1.73 3.73 19.44
C CYS A 151 3.01 3.89 18.61
N LYS A 152 3.48 5.13 18.38
CA LYS A 152 4.73 5.35 17.62
C LYS A 152 5.94 4.72 18.31
N ALA A 153 5.99 4.77 19.65
CA ALA A 153 7.05 4.13 20.41
C ALA A 153 6.98 2.60 20.31
N ALA A 154 5.79 2.01 20.34
CA ALA A 154 5.59 0.57 20.15
C ALA A 154 6.02 0.11 18.75
N MET A 155 5.59 0.82 17.69
CA MET A 155 5.99 0.53 16.31
C MET A 155 7.51 0.55 16.12
N LYS A 156 8.22 1.48 16.78
CA LYS A 156 9.69 1.59 16.72
C LYS A 156 10.43 0.54 17.56
N ARG A 157 9.73 -0.18 18.44
CA ARG A 157 10.29 -1.28 19.25
C ARG A 157 10.05 -2.66 18.64
N LEU A 158 9.28 -2.74 17.57
CA LEU A 158 9.10 -3.97 16.82
C LEU A 158 10.47 -4.49 16.35
N GLU A 159 10.58 -5.82 16.27
CA GLU A 159 11.73 -6.46 15.63
C GLU A 159 11.86 -5.94 14.19
N PRO A 160 13.07 -5.80 13.63
CA PRO A 160 13.26 -5.27 12.28
C PRO A 160 12.37 -5.93 11.23
N ALA A 161 12.24 -7.26 11.27
CA ALA A 161 11.37 -8.01 10.37
C ALA A 161 9.89 -7.65 10.53
N GLN A 162 9.42 -7.47 11.76
CA GLN A 162 8.04 -7.05 12.04
C GLN A 162 7.79 -5.62 11.56
N GLN A 163 8.74 -4.71 11.77
CA GLN A 163 8.62 -3.37 11.25
C GLN A 163 8.59 -3.37 9.71
N ALA A 164 9.46 -4.15 9.06
CA ALA A 164 9.51 -4.28 7.61
C ALA A 164 8.21 -4.82 7.00
N MET A 165 7.52 -5.76 7.68
CA MET A 165 6.21 -6.29 7.28
C MET A 165 5.16 -5.18 7.05
N PHE A 166 5.23 -4.10 7.82
CA PHE A 166 4.28 -2.99 7.72
C PHE A 166 4.81 -1.75 7.00
N THR A 167 6.10 -1.73 6.65
CA THR A 167 6.78 -0.52 6.19
C THR A 167 7.74 -0.79 5.02
N THR A 168 9.02 -1.01 5.29
CA THR A 168 10.11 -0.89 4.31
C THR A 168 10.14 -1.97 3.24
N ARG A 169 9.31 -3.01 3.35
CA ARG A 169 9.09 -3.94 2.24
C ARG A 169 8.32 -3.30 1.08
N TYR A 170 7.60 -2.22 1.30
CA TYR A 170 6.77 -1.53 0.31
C TYR A 170 7.45 -0.28 -0.25
N ASN A 171 7.17 0.05 -1.52
CA ASN A 171 7.58 1.33 -2.11
C ASN A 171 6.71 2.51 -1.63
N ALA A 172 7.19 3.73 -1.85
CA ALA A 172 6.56 4.95 -1.34
C ALA A 172 5.13 5.14 -1.86
N ARG A 173 4.85 4.78 -3.11
CA ARG A 173 3.48 4.80 -3.66
C ARG A 173 2.56 3.89 -2.85
N THR A 174 3.01 2.67 -2.60
CA THR A 174 2.23 1.68 -1.89
C THR A 174 2.03 2.08 -0.43
N LEU A 175 3.06 2.62 0.22
CA LEU A 175 2.94 3.15 1.57
C LEU A 175 1.94 4.31 1.67
N HIS A 176 1.91 5.18 0.67
CA HIS A 176 0.91 6.24 0.57
C HIS A 176 -0.51 5.68 0.40
N ASP A 177 -0.69 4.70 -0.49
CA ASP A 177 -1.99 4.05 -0.70
C ASP A 177 -2.48 3.35 0.59
N ILE A 178 -1.60 2.66 1.31
CA ILE A 178 -1.89 2.04 2.62
C ILE A 178 -2.25 3.10 3.67
N ALA A 179 -1.47 4.17 3.76
CA ALA A 179 -1.73 5.26 4.69
C ALA A 179 -3.10 5.92 4.45
N GLY A 180 -3.46 6.10 3.18
CA GLY A 180 -4.78 6.57 2.77
C GLY A 180 -5.90 5.63 3.21
N CYS A 181 -5.73 4.32 3.02
CA CYS A 181 -6.70 3.32 3.48
C CYS A 181 -6.88 3.33 5.02
N LEU A 182 -5.77 3.39 5.78
CA LEU A 182 -5.79 3.48 7.24
C LEU A 182 -6.47 4.76 7.77
N GLY A 183 -6.57 5.80 6.93
CA GLY A 183 -7.33 7.02 7.19
C GLY A 183 -8.85 6.83 7.23
N GLY A 184 -9.37 5.68 6.79
CA GLY A 184 -10.80 5.36 6.79
C GLY A 184 -11.47 5.26 8.17
N SER A 185 -12.76 4.89 8.15
CA SER A 185 -13.57 4.68 9.36
C SER A 185 -13.11 3.47 10.16
N CYS A 186 -13.51 3.42 11.43
CA CYS A 186 -13.35 2.26 12.29
C CYS A 186 -14.28 1.13 11.83
N GLY A 187 -13.83 -0.12 11.92
CA GLY A 187 -14.59 -1.32 11.63
C GLY A 187 -14.96 -2.07 12.90
N ASP A 188 -15.91 -3.00 12.80
CA ASP A 188 -16.31 -3.84 13.94
C ASP A 188 -15.18 -4.81 14.35
N ASN A 189 -14.27 -5.13 13.42
CA ASN A 189 -13.03 -5.86 13.65
C ASN A 189 -11.85 -5.02 13.14
N GLU A 190 -11.15 -4.35 14.06
CA GLU A 190 -10.05 -3.44 13.72
C GLU A 190 -8.82 -4.15 13.15
N GLU A 191 -8.54 -5.38 13.59
CA GLU A 191 -7.42 -6.16 13.08
C GLU A 191 -7.66 -6.51 11.61
N GLN A 192 -8.86 -6.99 11.28
CA GLN A 192 -9.26 -7.30 9.91
C GLN A 192 -9.27 -6.04 9.03
N ALA A 193 -9.86 -4.94 9.51
CA ALA A 193 -9.92 -3.70 8.75
C ALA A 193 -8.52 -3.15 8.43
N GLN A 194 -7.56 -3.32 9.35
CA GLN A 194 -6.16 -2.98 9.10
C GLN A 194 -5.54 -3.93 8.08
N ALA A 195 -5.74 -5.25 8.20
CA ALA A 195 -5.19 -6.24 7.27
C ALA A 195 -5.66 -6.01 5.83
N GLU A 196 -6.93 -5.65 5.63
CA GLU A 196 -7.51 -5.35 4.32
C GLU A 196 -6.80 -4.17 3.62
N CYS A 197 -6.29 -3.19 4.37
CA CYS A 197 -5.50 -2.09 3.81
C CYS A 197 -4.15 -2.54 3.22
N TYR A 198 -3.59 -3.65 3.69
CA TYR A 198 -2.34 -4.21 3.19
C TYR A 198 -2.57 -5.27 2.10
N GLN A 199 -3.73 -5.92 2.05
CA GLN A 199 -3.97 -7.07 1.18
C GLN A 199 -3.66 -6.79 -0.31
N SER A 200 -4.14 -5.68 -0.86
CA SER A 200 -3.88 -5.31 -2.26
C SER A 200 -2.38 -5.09 -2.57
N ALA A 201 -1.62 -4.66 -1.56
CA ALA A 201 -0.17 -4.51 -1.65
C ALA A 201 0.54 -5.87 -1.57
N GLU A 202 0.10 -6.75 -0.67
CA GLU A 202 0.63 -8.12 -0.53
C GLU A 202 0.42 -8.93 -1.82
N ASP A 203 -0.78 -8.89 -2.40
CA ASP A 203 -1.13 -9.59 -3.65
C ASP A 203 -0.25 -9.18 -4.85
N LYS A 204 0.38 -8.00 -4.77
CA LYS A 204 1.22 -7.42 -5.83
C LYS A 204 2.64 -7.16 -5.35
N LEU A 205 3.03 -7.75 -4.22
CA LEU A 205 4.29 -7.41 -3.57
C LEU A 205 5.47 -7.64 -4.49
N LEU A 206 5.58 -8.83 -5.04
CA LEU A 206 6.62 -9.20 -6.00
C LEU A 206 5.96 -9.90 -7.18
N TRP A 207 6.39 -9.56 -8.38
CA TRP A 207 5.84 -10.19 -9.59
C TRP A 207 6.41 -11.60 -9.76
N PHE A 208 5.53 -12.55 -10.02
CA PHE A 208 5.83 -13.93 -10.44
C PHE A 208 4.93 -14.32 -11.62
N PRO A 209 5.40 -15.18 -12.53
CA PRO A 209 4.67 -15.59 -13.73
C PRO A 209 3.43 -16.43 -13.47
#